data_AF-R9JN76-F1
#
_entry.id   AF-R9JN76-F1
#
_cell.length_a   1.000
_cell.length_b   1.000
_cell.length_c   1.000
_cell.angle_alpha   90.00
_cell.angle_beta   90.00
_cell.angle_gamma   90.00
#
_symmetry.space_group_name_H-M   'P 1'
#
loop_
_entity.id
_entity.type
_entity.pdbx_description
1 polymer ?
#
loop_
_entity_poly.entity_id
_entity_poly.type
_entity_poly.pdbx_seq_one_letter_code
_entity_poly.pdbx_strand_id
1 'polypeptide(L)'
;MKKPGPRKPGRGRPPKKGAAVRLKELFTSQKEQFQDAEIELYGKKESIRYYCIDLLWGQKFYQELRFVLVEMDGIQSILASTSLALEPLSVIRLYSYRFRIECTFRELKQQVGAFCYHFWSKHMPKLSYYQKKDEPSPLERVGNEKSRRKVLETVRAIEMHMALSCIAMGILQSVSIRFAGEFHPGQIRYQRTPSRGRMSEAAVMHYLRKHFFRLLGKQPELCITQIIQEQQDESGTYWGSRAS
;
A
#
# COMPACT_ATOMS: atom_id res chain seq x y z
N MET A 1 4.62 -26.10 -14.31
CA MET A 1 4.76 -27.45 -14.87
C MET A 1 3.61 -27.69 -15.85
N LYS A 2 3.81 -28.46 -16.92
CA LYS A 2 2.71 -28.81 -17.83
C LYS A 2 1.69 -29.69 -17.12
N LYS A 3 0.44 -29.67 -17.60
CA LYS A 3 -0.57 -30.68 -17.23
C LYS A 3 -0.05 -32.08 -17.57
N PRO A 4 -0.40 -33.11 -16.79
CA PRO A 4 -0.06 -34.48 -17.16
C PRO A 4 -0.69 -34.82 -18.52
N GLY A 5 0.06 -35.52 -19.37
CA GLY A 5 -0.44 -35.99 -20.66
C GLY A 5 -1.48 -37.11 -20.52
N PRO A 6 -2.11 -37.54 -21.63
CA PRO A 6 -3.09 -38.62 -21.62
C PRO A 6 -2.50 -39.90 -21.02
N ARG A 7 -3.33 -40.65 -20.29
CA ARG A 7 -2.93 -41.87 -19.58
C ARG A 7 -2.44 -42.90 -20.59
N LYS A 8 -1.15 -43.25 -20.53
CA LYS A 8 -0.61 -44.37 -21.30
C LYS A 8 -1.09 -45.71 -20.71
N PRO A 9 -1.45 -46.70 -21.53
CA PRO A 9 -1.76 -48.04 -21.04
C PRO A 9 -0.49 -48.65 -20.42
N GLY A 10 -0.56 -49.01 -19.15
CA GLY A 10 0.58 -49.52 -18.38
C GLY A 10 0.28 -49.65 -16.89
N ARG A 11 1.12 -50.42 -16.19
CA ARG A 11 1.01 -50.68 -14.74
C ARG A 11 1.64 -49.52 -13.96
N GLY A 12 0.90 -48.92 -13.04
CA GLY A 12 1.38 -47.84 -12.16
C GLY A 12 0.40 -46.68 -11.95
N ARG A 13 0.68 -45.83 -10.96
CA ARG A 13 -0.10 -44.62 -10.68
C ARG A 13 0.14 -43.57 -11.78
N PRO A 14 -0.91 -43.00 -12.39
CA PRO A 14 -0.72 -41.93 -13.37
C PRO A 14 0.08 -40.75 -12.81
N PRO A 15 0.96 -40.12 -13.61
CA PRO A 15 1.73 -38.97 -13.17
C PRO A 15 0.79 -37.80 -12.85
N LYS A 16 1.01 -37.14 -11.71
CA LYS A 16 0.22 -35.96 -11.29
C LYS A 16 0.59 -34.67 -12.04
N LYS A 17 1.72 -34.67 -12.76
CA LYS A 17 2.29 -33.51 -13.43
C LYS A 17 3.01 -33.91 -14.72
N GLY A 18 3.10 -32.99 -15.66
CA GLY A 18 3.97 -33.08 -16.83
C GLY A 18 5.37 -32.52 -16.57
N ALA A 19 6.08 -32.24 -17.66
CA ALA A 19 7.42 -31.67 -17.62
C ALA A 19 7.48 -30.31 -16.91
N ALA A 20 8.63 -30.01 -16.29
CA ALA A 20 8.91 -28.68 -15.80
C ALA A 20 8.95 -27.68 -16.97
N VAL A 21 8.44 -26.47 -16.73
CA VAL A 21 8.42 -25.39 -17.72
C VAL A 21 9.19 -24.23 -17.12
N ARG A 22 10.21 -23.76 -17.83
CA ARG A 22 10.96 -22.56 -17.47
C ARG A 22 10.27 -21.36 -18.10
N LEU A 23 9.55 -20.59 -17.29
CA LEU A 23 8.69 -19.49 -17.79
C LEU A 23 9.48 -18.44 -18.59
N LYS A 24 10.71 -18.11 -18.18
CA LYS A 24 11.56 -17.16 -18.91
C LYS A 24 11.89 -17.60 -20.33
N GLU A 25 12.03 -18.90 -20.57
CA GLU A 25 12.36 -19.43 -21.91
C GLU A 25 11.15 -19.35 -22.86
N LEU A 26 9.93 -19.16 -22.35
CA LEU A 26 8.73 -19.04 -23.18
C LEU A 26 8.70 -17.74 -23.99
N PHE A 27 9.36 -16.67 -23.53
CA PHE A 27 9.48 -15.43 -24.30
C PHE A 27 10.17 -15.65 -25.65
N THR A 28 11.18 -16.53 -25.69
CA THR A 28 11.89 -16.86 -26.93
C THR A 28 11.25 -18.04 -27.67
N SER A 29 10.92 -19.12 -26.94
CA SER A 29 10.46 -20.38 -27.54
C SER A 29 9.01 -20.35 -28.03
N GLN A 30 8.18 -19.43 -27.53
CA GLN A 30 6.77 -19.28 -27.94
C GLN A 30 6.50 -17.91 -28.55
N LYS A 31 7.52 -17.26 -29.13
CA LYS A 31 7.43 -15.90 -29.68
C LYS A 31 6.25 -15.71 -30.65
N GLU A 32 5.95 -16.74 -31.44
CA GLU A 32 4.84 -16.75 -32.41
C GLU A 32 3.45 -16.82 -31.77
N GLN A 33 3.34 -17.28 -30.52
CA GLN A 33 2.07 -17.37 -29.80
C GLN A 33 1.72 -16.08 -29.04
N PHE A 34 2.63 -15.10 -29.01
CA PHE A 34 2.35 -13.82 -28.40
C PHE A 34 1.40 -13.00 -29.27
N GLN A 35 0.49 -12.30 -28.61
CA GLN A 35 -0.51 -11.44 -29.23
C GLN A 35 -0.18 -9.99 -28.90
N ASP A 36 -0.29 -9.12 -29.90
CA ASP A 36 -0.17 -7.67 -29.72
C ASP A 36 -1.54 -7.10 -29.29
N ALA A 37 -1.54 -6.16 -28.34
CA ALA A 37 -2.74 -5.46 -27.91
C ALA A 37 -2.41 -4.03 -27.44
N GLU A 38 -3.40 -3.16 -27.52
CA GLU A 38 -3.35 -1.82 -26.90
C GLU A 38 -4.14 -1.84 -25.59
N ILE A 39 -3.54 -1.36 -24.51
CA ILE A 39 -4.17 -1.31 -23.19
C ILE A 39 -4.00 0.06 -22.54
N GLU A 40 -5.02 0.53 -21.85
CA GLU A 40 -4.94 1.77 -21.08
C GLU A 40 -4.37 1.50 -19.68
N LEU A 41 -3.14 1.96 -19.44
CA LEU A 41 -2.45 1.90 -18.15
C LEU A 41 -2.24 3.32 -17.62
N TYR A 42 -2.75 3.59 -16.41
CA TYR A 42 -2.65 4.90 -15.74
C TYR A 42 -3.13 6.11 -16.59
N GLY A 43 -4.14 5.91 -17.44
CA GLY A 43 -4.66 6.99 -18.30
C GLY A 43 -3.82 7.23 -19.56
N LYS A 44 -2.88 6.35 -19.87
CA LYS A 44 -2.10 6.33 -21.11
C LYS A 44 -2.37 5.04 -21.86
N LYS A 45 -2.46 5.12 -23.18
CA LYS A 45 -2.51 3.95 -24.05
C LYS A 45 -1.09 3.44 -24.25
N GLU A 46 -0.89 2.17 -23.94
CA GLU A 46 0.39 1.49 -24.09
C GLU A 46 0.20 0.28 -25.00
N SER A 47 1.15 0.08 -25.93
CA SER A 47 1.19 -1.10 -26.79
C SER A 47 1.95 -2.20 -26.07
N ILE A 48 1.32 -3.36 -25.93
CA ILE A 48 1.89 -4.52 -25.25
C ILE A 48 1.84 -5.74 -26.14
N ARG A 49 2.76 -6.67 -25.87
CA ARG A 49 2.73 -8.02 -26.43
C ARG A 49 2.61 -9.01 -25.29
N TYR A 50 1.69 -9.97 -25.36
CA TYR A 50 1.48 -10.91 -24.26
C TYR A 50 1.19 -12.34 -24.73
N TYR A 51 1.50 -13.30 -23.87
CA TYR A 51 1.19 -14.71 -24.07
C TYR A 51 0.62 -15.29 -22.78
N CYS A 52 -0.49 -16.03 -22.90
CA CYS A 52 -1.17 -16.64 -21.77
C CYS A 52 -1.07 -18.16 -21.84
N ILE A 53 -0.71 -18.78 -20.72
CA ILE A 53 -0.65 -20.23 -20.57
C ILE A 53 -1.06 -20.66 -19.16
N ASP A 54 -1.90 -21.69 -19.07
CA ASP A 54 -2.30 -22.27 -17.80
C ASP A 54 -1.38 -23.46 -17.44
N LEU A 55 -0.73 -23.39 -16.27
CA LEU A 55 0.27 -24.36 -15.83
C LEU A 55 0.06 -24.75 -14.36
N LEU A 56 0.52 -25.95 -14.00
CA LEU A 56 0.53 -26.42 -12.62
C LEU A 56 1.69 -25.79 -11.83
N TRP A 57 1.40 -25.28 -10.64
CA TRP A 57 2.33 -24.64 -9.70
C TRP A 57 2.37 -25.36 -8.35
N GLY A 58 3.55 -25.39 -7.72
CA GLY A 58 3.77 -26.02 -6.42
C GLY A 58 4.35 -27.43 -6.49
N GLN A 59 4.69 -27.99 -5.32
CA GLN A 59 5.40 -29.27 -5.19
C GLN A 59 4.51 -30.45 -4.74
N LYS A 60 3.47 -30.20 -3.92
CA LYS A 60 2.63 -31.25 -3.31
C LYS A 60 1.18 -31.23 -3.82
N PHE A 61 0.52 -30.08 -3.72
CA PHE A 61 -0.90 -29.92 -4.02
C PHE A 61 -1.22 -29.40 -5.43
N TYR A 62 -0.20 -29.25 -6.28
CA TYR A 62 -0.27 -28.79 -7.69
C TYR A 62 -1.52 -27.97 -8.03
N GLN A 63 -1.44 -26.66 -7.83
CA GLN A 63 -2.52 -25.75 -8.18
C GLN A 63 -2.37 -25.29 -9.63
N GLU A 64 -3.45 -25.28 -10.38
CA GLU A 64 -3.44 -24.67 -11.71
C GLU A 64 -3.47 -23.14 -11.57
N LEU A 65 -2.51 -22.48 -12.22
CA LEU A 65 -2.43 -21.03 -12.28
C LEU A 65 -2.36 -20.60 -13.74
N ARG A 66 -2.94 -19.44 -14.02
CA ARG A 66 -2.80 -18.75 -15.29
C ARG A 66 -1.55 -17.90 -15.25
N PHE A 67 -0.60 -18.17 -16.14
CA PHE A 67 0.60 -17.36 -16.34
C PHE A 67 0.40 -16.45 -17.54
N VAL A 68 0.59 -15.15 -17.33
CA VAL A 68 0.53 -14.13 -18.38
C VAL A 68 1.93 -13.53 -18.51
N LEU A 69 2.59 -13.85 -19.61
CA LEU A 69 3.88 -13.31 -19.99
C LEU A 69 3.64 -12.03 -20.78
N VAL A 70 4.31 -10.96 -20.40
CA VAL A 70 4.08 -9.61 -20.95
C VAL A 70 5.41 -9.03 -21.38
N GLU A 71 5.43 -8.43 -22.55
CA GLU A 71 6.52 -7.63 -23.07
C GLU A 71 5.99 -6.24 -23.38
N MET A 72 6.60 -5.22 -22.77
CA MET A 72 6.22 -3.80 -22.93
C MET A 72 7.50 -2.98 -22.90
N ASP A 73 7.74 -2.16 -23.92
CA ASP A 73 8.95 -1.34 -24.08
C ASP A 73 10.28 -2.12 -23.90
N GLY A 74 10.31 -3.37 -24.37
CA GLY A 74 11.46 -4.27 -24.23
C GLY A 74 11.63 -4.88 -22.83
N ILE A 75 10.74 -4.58 -21.89
CA ILE A 75 10.73 -5.15 -20.55
C ILE A 75 9.83 -6.38 -20.52
N GLN A 76 10.39 -7.51 -20.09
CA GLN A 76 9.67 -8.78 -19.93
C GLN A 76 9.21 -8.98 -18.48
N SER A 77 7.92 -9.24 -18.30
CA SER A 77 7.29 -9.47 -17.00
C SER A 77 6.45 -10.75 -17.02
N ILE A 78 6.41 -11.48 -15.90
CA ILE A 78 5.61 -12.69 -15.75
C ILE A 78 4.62 -12.46 -14.63
N LEU A 79 3.33 -12.49 -14.96
CA LEU A 79 2.23 -12.38 -14.02
C LEU A 79 1.60 -13.75 -13.81
N ALA A 80 1.10 -14.00 -12.60
CA ALA A 80 0.39 -15.23 -12.26
C ALA A 80 -0.96 -14.89 -11.61
N SER A 81 -2.01 -15.59 -12.03
CA SER A 81 -3.36 -15.48 -11.49
C SER A 81 -3.85 -16.85 -11.03
N THR A 82 -4.49 -16.89 -9.87
CA THR A 82 -5.21 -18.08 -9.38
C THR A 82 -6.55 -18.26 -10.07
N SER A 83 -7.12 -17.20 -10.65
CA SER A 83 -8.35 -17.28 -11.43
C SER A 83 -8.03 -17.53 -12.90
N LEU A 84 -8.47 -18.70 -13.39
CA LEU A 84 -8.39 -19.11 -14.80
C LEU A 84 -9.54 -18.50 -15.65
N ALA A 85 -10.51 -17.84 -15.02
CA ALA A 85 -11.59 -17.16 -15.73
C ALA A 85 -11.20 -15.73 -16.17
N LEU A 86 -10.18 -15.15 -15.52
CA LEU A 86 -9.74 -13.80 -15.85
C LEU A 86 -9.04 -13.76 -17.21
N GLU A 87 -9.51 -12.85 -18.05
CA GLU A 87 -8.85 -12.52 -19.31
C GLU A 87 -7.40 -12.04 -19.06
N PRO A 88 -6.42 -12.41 -19.90
CA PRO A 88 -5.03 -11.99 -19.74
C PRO A 88 -4.86 -10.47 -19.61
N LEU A 89 -5.54 -9.68 -20.43
CA LEU A 89 -5.50 -8.21 -20.37
C LEU A 89 -6.02 -7.66 -19.04
N SER A 90 -7.07 -8.29 -18.49
CA SER A 90 -7.59 -7.96 -17.16
C SER A 90 -6.56 -8.24 -16.06
N VAL A 91 -5.80 -9.34 -16.15
CA VAL A 91 -4.70 -9.64 -15.21
C VAL A 91 -3.62 -8.56 -15.26
N ILE A 92 -3.22 -8.13 -16.46
CA ILE A 92 -2.22 -7.06 -16.66
C ILE A 92 -2.73 -5.75 -16.05
N ARG A 93 -3.98 -5.38 -16.34
CA ARG A 93 -4.61 -4.17 -15.79
C ARG A 93 -4.68 -4.21 -14.27
N LEU A 94 -5.14 -5.31 -13.69
CA LEU A 94 -5.20 -5.47 -12.23
C LEU A 94 -3.82 -5.34 -11.59
N TYR A 95 -2.79 -5.95 -12.18
CA TYR A 95 -1.43 -5.86 -11.68
C TYR A 95 -0.88 -4.42 -11.75
N SER A 96 -1.25 -3.66 -12.79
CA SER A 96 -0.87 -2.24 -12.89
C SER A 96 -1.32 -1.43 -11.67
N TYR A 97 -2.48 -1.74 -11.08
CA TYR A 97 -2.92 -1.04 -9.86
C TYR A 97 -2.04 -1.30 -8.63
N ARG A 98 -1.12 -2.28 -8.65
CA ARG A 98 -0.14 -2.49 -7.57
C ARG A 98 0.72 -1.26 -7.29
N PHE A 99 1.07 -0.49 -8.33
CA PHE A 99 1.87 0.73 -8.16
C PHE A 99 1.14 1.81 -7.34
N ARG A 100 -0.20 1.74 -7.25
CA ARG A 100 -0.96 2.65 -6.37
C ARG A 100 -0.51 2.55 -4.92
N ILE A 101 -0.07 1.38 -4.46
CA ILE A 101 0.45 1.19 -3.10
C ILE A 101 1.75 1.99 -2.91
N GLU A 102 2.64 2.02 -3.90
CA GLU A 102 3.89 2.80 -3.86
C GLU A 102 3.59 4.30 -3.80
N CYS A 103 2.60 4.77 -4.58
CA CYS A 103 2.08 6.13 -4.45
C CYS A 103 1.52 6.40 -3.05
N THR A 104 0.71 5.50 -2.48
CA THR A 104 0.17 5.66 -1.13
C THR A 104 1.27 5.74 -0.07
N PHE A 105 2.33 4.92 -0.16
CA PHE A 105 3.47 5.01 0.74
C PHE A 105 4.20 6.34 0.65
N ARG A 106 4.37 6.88 -0.57
CA ARG A 106 4.94 8.21 -0.77
C ARG A 106 4.08 9.28 -0.11
N GLU A 107 2.77 9.26 -0.30
CA GLU A 107 1.87 10.26 0.29
C GLU A 107 1.79 10.15 1.81
N LEU A 108 1.76 8.92 2.36
CA LEU A 108 1.84 8.69 3.82
C LEU A 108 3.11 9.30 4.42
N LYS A 109 4.25 9.14 3.75
CA LYS A 109 5.53 9.72 4.18
C LYS A 109 5.54 11.24 4.07
N GLN A 110 5.09 11.80 2.94
CA GLN A 110 5.28 13.22 2.63
C GLN A 110 4.20 14.12 3.22
N GLN A 111 2.93 13.67 3.24
CA GLN A 111 1.80 14.50 3.65
C GLN A 111 1.53 14.37 5.15
N VAL A 112 1.34 13.12 5.60
CA VAL A 112 0.92 12.81 6.98
C VAL A 112 2.12 12.61 7.90
N GLY A 113 3.30 12.29 7.36
CA GLY A 113 4.47 11.98 8.17
C GLY A 113 4.31 10.66 8.93
N ALA A 114 3.61 9.68 8.35
CA ALA A 114 3.28 8.41 9.01
C ALA A 114 4.49 7.65 9.56
N PHE A 115 5.67 7.87 8.96
CA PHE A 115 6.94 7.26 9.35
C PHE A 115 7.86 8.18 10.16
N CYS A 116 7.37 9.35 10.59
CA CYS A 116 8.13 10.37 11.32
C CYS A 116 7.94 10.30 12.84
N TYR A 117 7.55 9.13 13.37
CA TYR A 117 7.37 8.94 14.81
C TYR A 117 8.70 8.78 15.56
N HIS A 118 8.74 9.30 16.78
CA HIS A 118 9.89 9.21 17.68
C HIS A 118 9.46 8.67 19.06
N PHE A 119 8.76 7.54 19.06
CA PHE A 119 8.38 6.85 20.30
C PHE A 119 9.57 6.02 20.79
N TRP A 120 10.40 6.60 21.63
CA TRP A 120 11.56 5.93 22.21
C TRP A 120 11.27 5.46 23.63
N SER A 121 11.78 4.28 23.96
CA SER A 121 11.74 3.75 25.31
C SER A 121 13.14 3.55 25.85
N LYS A 122 13.42 4.12 27.02
CA LYS A 122 14.67 3.86 27.77
C LYS A 122 14.83 2.36 28.09
N HIS A 123 13.73 1.62 28.14
CA HIS A 123 13.71 0.19 28.45
C HIS A 123 13.94 -0.69 27.22
N MET A 124 13.97 -0.11 26.01
CA MET A 124 14.28 -0.85 24.79
C MET A 124 15.80 -1.07 24.71
N PRO A 125 16.27 -2.32 24.69
CA PRO A 125 17.70 -2.60 24.53
C PRO A 125 18.16 -2.20 23.12
N LYS A 126 19.44 -1.83 22.99
CA LYS A 126 20.03 -1.52 21.68
C LYS A 126 19.98 -2.76 20.79
N LEU A 127 19.37 -2.61 19.62
CA LEU A 127 19.35 -3.64 18.59
C LEU A 127 20.68 -3.64 17.84
N SER A 128 21.37 -4.78 17.76
CA SER A 128 22.60 -4.93 16.97
C SER A 128 22.28 -5.55 15.61
N TYR A 129 22.66 -4.87 14.53
CA TYR A 129 22.45 -5.38 13.17
C TYR A 129 23.24 -6.66 12.89
N TYR A 130 24.40 -6.83 13.53
CA TYR A 130 25.30 -7.97 13.38
C TYR A 130 25.11 -9.05 14.47
N GLN A 131 23.91 -9.14 15.05
CA GLN A 131 23.65 -10.12 16.11
C GLN A 131 23.87 -11.54 15.60
N LYS A 132 24.65 -12.34 16.35
CA LYS A 132 24.86 -13.75 16.05
C LYS A 132 23.61 -14.56 16.38
N LYS A 133 23.36 -15.62 15.63
CA LYS A 133 22.16 -16.47 15.77
C LYS A 133 22.05 -17.14 17.14
N ASP A 134 23.17 -17.33 17.83
CA ASP A 134 23.24 -17.99 19.15
C ASP A 134 23.08 -17.00 20.32
N GLU A 135 22.99 -15.69 20.07
CA GLU A 135 22.79 -14.70 21.13
C GLU A 135 21.31 -14.55 21.48
N PRO A 136 20.96 -14.45 22.78
CA PRO A 136 19.58 -14.26 23.20
C PRO A 136 19.02 -12.96 22.63
N SER A 137 17.73 -13.01 22.26
CA SER A 137 17.02 -11.88 21.67
C SER A 137 17.16 -10.65 22.59
N PRO A 138 17.37 -9.43 22.05
CA PRO A 138 17.46 -8.24 22.88
C PRO A 138 16.25 -8.10 23.82
N LEU A 139 15.07 -8.52 23.37
CA LEU A 139 13.83 -8.48 24.17
C LEU A 139 13.83 -9.43 25.36
N GLU A 140 14.54 -10.57 25.28
CA GLU A 140 14.68 -11.52 26.40
C GLU A 140 15.52 -10.93 27.55
N ARG A 141 16.39 -9.96 27.24
CA ARG A 141 17.23 -9.25 28.23
C ARG A 141 16.41 -8.27 29.08
N VAL A 142 15.17 -7.96 28.70
CA VAL A 142 14.27 -7.12 29.48
C VAL A 142 13.62 -7.97 30.57
N GLY A 143 14.28 -8.10 31.72
CA GLY A 143 13.80 -8.95 32.82
C GLY A 143 12.60 -8.39 33.58
N ASN A 144 12.56 -7.06 33.81
CA ASN A 144 11.55 -6.45 34.68
C ASN A 144 10.19 -6.31 34.00
N GLU A 145 9.11 -6.70 34.68
CA GLU A 145 7.74 -6.61 34.16
C GLU A 145 7.35 -5.17 33.77
N LYS A 146 7.71 -4.19 34.61
CA LYS A 146 7.49 -2.76 34.34
C LYS A 146 8.20 -2.30 33.06
N SER A 147 9.44 -2.76 32.84
CA SER A 147 10.21 -2.45 31.63
C SER A 147 9.57 -3.07 30.39
N ARG A 148 9.12 -4.33 30.47
CA ARG A 148 8.39 -5.02 29.40
C ARG A 148 7.13 -4.26 29.02
N ARG A 149 6.34 -3.85 30.02
CA ARG A 149 5.11 -3.06 29.81
C ARG A 149 5.39 -1.77 29.06
N LYS A 150 6.44 -1.04 29.43
CA LYS A 150 6.84 0.21 28.75
C LYS A 150 7.31 -0.01 27.32
N VAL A 151 8.00 -1.11 27.03
CA VAL A 151 8.36 -1.48 25.65
C VAL A 151 7.09 -1.77 24.84
N LEU A 152 6.15 -2.54 25.38
CA LEU A 152 4.87 -2.82 24.72
C LEU A 152 4.03 -1.55 24.47
N GLU A 153 3.95 -0.64 25.44
CA GLU A 153 3.29 0.67 25.27
C GLU A 153 3.92 1.47 24.11
N THR A 154 5.24 1.37 23.95
CA THR A 154 5.96 2.04 22.85
C THR A 154 5.64 1.42 21.50
N VAL A 155 5.65 0.09 21.40
CA VAL A 155 5.24 -0.63 20.19
C VAL A 155 3.79 -0.29 19.83
N ARG A 156 2.90 -0.29 20.82
CA ARG A 156 1.50 0.09 20.64
C ARG A 156 1.36 1.54 20.15
N ALA A 157 2.14 2.47 20.68
CA ALA A 157 2.14 3.86 20.19
C ALA A 157 2.56 3.96 18.71
N ILE A 158 3.58 3.19 18.30
CA ILE A 158 4.02 3.10 16.90
C ILE A 158 2.89 2.55 16.01
N GLU A 159 2.29 1.42 16.40
CA GLU A 159 1.20 0.78 15.65
C GLU A 159 -0.03 1.69 15.53
N MET A 160 -0.43 2.34 16.63
CA MET A 160 -1.56 3.27 16.64
C MET A 160 -1.28 4.50 15.77
N HIS A 161 -0.07 5.07 15.83
CA HIS A 161 0.28 6.20 14.97
C HIS A 161 0.23 5.83 13.49
N MET A 162 0.73 4.65 13.13
CA MET A 162 0.64 4.13 11.76
C MET A 162 -0.82 3.93 11.32
N ALA A 163 -1.65 3.32 12.17
CA ALA A 163 -3.06 3.07 11.87
C ALA A 163 -3.84 4.39 11.69
N LEU A 164 -3.66 5.35 12.61
CA LEU A 164 -4.27 6.68 12.51
C LEU A 164 -3.82 7.42 11.26
N SER A 165 -2.55 7.30 10.88
CA SER A 165 -2.02 7.90 9.65
C SER A 165 -2.67 7.30 8.40
N CYS A 166 -2.87 5.98 8.35
CA CYS A 166 -3.60 5.33 7.27
C CYS A 166 -5.06 5.77 7.19
N ILE A 167 -5.75 5.89 8.34
CA ILE A 167 -7.14 6.38 8.40
C ILE A 167 -7.21 7.82 7.90
N ALA A 168 -6.35 8.70 8.41
CA ALA A 168 -6.28 10.09 7.97
C ALA A 168 -6.03 10.19 6.45
N MET A 169 -5.15 9.34 5.92
CA MET A 169 -4.87 9.29 4.49
C MET A 169 -6.10 8.86 3.66
N GLY A 170 -6.81 7.82 4.11
CA GLY A 170 -8.06 7.37 3.47
C GLY A 170 -9.16 8.44 3.51
N ILE A 171 -9.26 9.21 4.60
CA ILE A 171 -10.19 10.34 4.70
C ILE A 171 -9.80 11.43 3.69
N LEU A 172 -8.53 11.82 3.62
CA LEU A 172 -8.05 12.82 2.65
C LEU A 172 -8.33 12.39 1.21
N GLN A 173 -8.13 11.11 0.89
CA GLN A 173 -8.45 10.54 -0.43
C GLN A 173 -9.95 10.57 -0.71
N SER A 174 -10.78 10.21 0.27
CA SER A 174 -12.24 10.23 0.14
C SER A 174 -12.76 11.65 -0.09
N VAL A 175 -12.21 12.65 0.62
CA VAL A 175 -12.53 14.06 0.42
C VAL A 175 -12.07 14.53 -0.96
N SER A 176 -10.85 14.18 -1.39
CA SER A 176 -10.35 14.50 -2.74
C SER A 176 -11.28 14.00 -3.85
N ILE A 177 -11.81 12.77 -3.71
CA ILE A 177 -12.74 12.19 -4.68
C ILE A 177 -14.11 12.86 -4.60
N ARG A 178 -14.66 13.04 -3.39
CA ARG A 178 -16.01 13.57 -3.19
C ARG A 178 -16.16 15.01 -3.66
N PHE A 179 -15.14 15.83 -3.45
CA PHE A 179 -15.16 17.25 -3.82
C PHE A 179 -14.35 17.53 -5.10
N ALA A 180 -14.15 16.51 -5.94
CA ALA A 180 -13.50 16.68 -7.23
C ALA A 180 -14.31 17.68 -8.09
N GLY A 181 -13.68 18.78 -8.51
CA GLY A 181 -14.29 19.82 -9.34
C GLY A 181 -14.87 21.03 -8.61
N GLU A 182 -15.14 20.94 -7.29
CA GLU A 182 -15.66 22.06 -6.50
C GLU A 182 -14.57 23.03 -6.02
N PHE A 183 -13.32 22.57 -5.98
CA PHE A 183 -12.18 23.34 -5.54
C PHE A 183 -11.29 23.75 -6.71
N HIS A 184 -11.06 25.06 -6.85
CA HIS A 184 -10.26 25.61 -7.93
C HIS A 184 -8.74 25.59 -7.59
N PRO A 185 -7.89 25.04 -8.47
CA PRO A 185 -6.43 24.95 -8.24
C PRO A 185 -5.75 26.31 -8.01
N GLY A 186 -6.35 27.41 -8.47
CA GLY A 186 -5.87 28.78 -8.22
C GLY A 186 -5.86 29.20 -6.75
N GLN A 187 -6.45 28.42 -5.84
CA GLN A 187 -6.42 28.69 -4.39
C GLN A 187 -5.07 28.39 -3.73
N ILE A 188 -4.17 27.63 -4.39
CA ILE A 188 -2.85 27.27 -3.86
C ILE A 188 -1.75 27.87 -4.74
N ARG A 189 -1.28 29.07 -4.36
CA ARG A 189 -0.36 29.91 -5.15
C ARG A 189 0.98 29.26 -5.53
N TYR A 190 1.46 28.28 -4.76
CA TYR A 190 2.81 27.70 -4.91
C TYR A 190 2.81 26.23 -5.37
N GLN A 191 1.79 25.77 -6.07
CA GLN A 191 1.81 24.42 -6.66
C GLN A 191 2.76 24.36 -7.86
N ARG A 192 3.78 23.49 -7.79
CA ARG A 192 4.69 23.23 -8.92
C ARG A 192 3.97 22.58 -10.12
N THR A 193 2.98 21.73 -9.85
CA THR A 193 2.18 21.06 -10.88
C THR A 193 0.70 21.14 -10.49
N PRO A 194 -0.10 21.99 -11.16
CA PRO A 194 -1.53 22.06 -10.90
C PRO A 194 -2.20 20.76 -11.36
N SER A 195 -3.15 20.27 -10.57
CA SER A 195 -3.86 19.05 -10.91
C SER A 195 -4.94 19.29 -11.96
N ARG A 196 -5.07 18.37 -12.93
CA ARG A 196 -6.06 18.43 -14.01
C ARG A 196 -7.45 17.99 -13.52
N GLY A 197 -8.09 18.83 -12.69
CA GLY A 197 -9.50 18.67 -12.29
C GLY A 197 -9.77 17.80 -11.05
N ARG A 198 -8.78 17.06 -10.53
CA ARG A 198 -8.90 16.31 -9.25
C ARG A 198 -7.93 16.87 -8.22
N MET A 199 -8.34 17.08 -6.98
CA MET A 199 -7.41 17.57 -5.96
C MET A 199 -6.44 16.47 -5.54
N SER A 200 -5.16 16.78 -5.37
CA SER A 200 -4.26 15.87 -4.66
C SER A 200 -4.56 15.90 -3.15
N GLU A 201 -4.18 14.83 -2.46
CA GLU A 201 -4.31 14.76 -1.01
C GLU A 201 -3.54 15.89 -0.31
N ALA A 202 -2.39 16.27 -0.87
CA ALA A 202 -1.61 17.43 -0.44
C ALA A 202 -2.41 18.75 -0.52
N ALA A 203 -3.19 18.93 -1.60
CA ALA A 203 -4.02 20.12 -1.79
C ALA A 203 -5.18 20.17 -0.79
N VAL A 204 -5.85 19.03 -0.58
CA VAL A 204 -6.91 18.91 0.44
C VAL A 204 -6.35 19.20 1.83
N MET A 205 -5.21 18.61 2.17
CA MET A 205 -4.55 18.83 3.46
C MET A 205 -4.15 20.29 3.65
N HIS A 206 -3.60 20.95 2.62
CA HIS A 206 -3.27 22.37 2.68
C HIS A 206 -4.51 23.24 2.92
N TYR A 207 -5.60 22.97 2.20
CA TYR A 207 -6.87 23.68 2.38
C TYR A 207 -7.41 23.51 3.80
N LEU A 208 -7.46 22.28 4.31
CA LEU A 208 -7.91 21.98 5.67
C LEU A 208 -7.05 22.69 6.72
N ARG A 209 -5.72 22.66 6.60
CA ARG A 209 -4.81 23.38 7.51
C ARG A 209 -5.06 24.88 7.52
N LYS A 210 -5.30 25.48 6.35
CA LYS A 210 -5.56 26.93 6.23
C LYS A 210 -6.92 27.33 6.79
N HIS A 211 -7.93 26.47 6.65
CA HIS A 211 -9.32 26.79 6.98
C HIS A 211 -9.85 26.08 8.23
N PHE A 212 -9.01 25.36 8.97
CA PHE A 212 -9.41 24.51 10.10
C PHE A 212 -10.33 25.22 11.09
N PHE A 213 -9.88 26.32 11.68
CA PHE A 213 -10.68 27.08 12.66
C PHE A 213 -11.96 27.67 12.07
N ARG A 214 -11.92 28.12 10.81
CA ARG A 214 -13.10 28.62 10.11
C ARG A 214 -14.15 27.50 9.92
N LEU A 215 -13.70 26.28 9.63
CA LEU A 215 -14.57 25.13 9.47
C LEU A 215 -15.19 24.70 10.80
N LEU A 216 -14.40 24.70 11.88
CA LEU A 216 -14.91 24.46 13.24
C LEU A 216 -15.98 25.49 13.63
N GLY A 217 -15.72 26.78 13.43
CA GLY A 217 -16.67 27.85 13.76
C GLY A 217 -17.98 27.81 12.97
N LYS A 218 -18.01 27.20 11.78
CA LYS A 218 -19.24 26.98 11.00
C LYS A 218 -20.12 25.87 11.56
N GLN A 219 -19.56 25.00 12.40
CA GLN A 219 -20.22 23.80 12.93
C GLN A 219 -19.90 23.67 14.43
N PRO A 220 -20.44 24.58 15.27
CA PRO A 220 -20.19 24.58 16.71
C PRO A 220 -20.77 23.33 17.40
N GLU A 221 -21.81 22.73 16.83
CA GLU A 221 -22.49 21.53 17.36
C GLU A 221 -21.65 20.25 17.28
N LEU A 222 -20.52 20.27 16.56
CA LEU A 222 -19.64 19.11 16.51
C LEU A 222 -18.97 18.92 17.87
N CYS A 223 -19.06 17.70 18.41
CA CYS A 223 -18.45 17.33 19.69
C CYS A 223 -16.96 17.71 19.77
N ILE A 224 -16.20 17.55 18.68
CA ILE A 224 -14.79 17.96 18.67
C ILE A 224 -14.60 19.48 18.78
N THR A 225 -15.51 20.27 18.19
CA THR A 225 -15.49 21.74 18.31
C THR A 225 -15.77 22.13 19.76
N GLN A 226 -16.78 21.52 20.39
CA GLN A 226 -17.13 21.76 21.79
C GLN A 226 -15.97 21.41 22.73
N ILE A 227 -15.37 20.23 22.58
CA ILE A 227 -14.20 19.81 23.39
C ILE A 227 -13.03 20.80 23.23
N ILE A 228 -12.74 21.25 22.00
CA ILE A 228 -11.66 22.23 21.77
C ILE A 228 -11.99 23.57 22.44
N GLN A 229 -13.24 24.03 22.38
CA GLN A 229 -13.68 25.27 23.00
C GLN A 229 -13.59 25.20 24.53
N GLU A 230 -14.11 24.13 25.14
CA GLU A 230 -14.03 23.89 26.59
C GLU A 230 -12.58 23.94 27.10
N GLN A 231 -11.66 23.28 26.39
CA GLN A 231 -10.24 23.28 26.74
C GLN A 231 -9.58 24.66 26.57
N GLN A 232 -10.06 25.48 25.63
CA GLN A 232 -9.57 26.86 25.47
C GLN A 232 -10.08 27.77 26.59
N ASP A 233 -11.34 27.62 26.99
CA ASP A 233 -11.96 28.40 28.06
C ASP A 233 -11.31 28.10 29.43
N GLU A 234 -11.02 26.82 29.72
CA GLU A 234 -10.27 26.40 30.92
C GLU A 234 -8.82 26.93 30.96
N SER A 235 -8.20 27.12 29.79
CA SER A 235 -6.83 27.65 29.72
C SER A 235 -6.78 29.16 30.02
N GLY A 236 -7.84 29.91 29.71
CA GLY A 236 -7.96 31.35 30.00
C GLY A 236 -8.04 31.66 31.49
N THR A 237 -8.72 30.82 32.27
CA THR A 237 -8.81 30.93 33.74
C THR A 237 -7.47 30.67 34.44
N TYR A 238 -6.63 29.80 33.88
CA TYR A 238 -5.30 29.51 34.43
C TYR A 238 -4.31 30.68 34.24
N TRP A 239 -4.41 31.44 33.14
CA TRP A 239 -3.57 32.62 32.90
C TRP A 239 -4.02 33.85 33.68
N GLY A 240 -5.33 34.06 33.87
CA GLY A 240 -5.86 35.15 34.71
C GLY A 240 -5.43 35.03 36.18
N SER A 241 -5.24 33.81 36.68
CA SER A 241 -4.85 33.54 38.07
C SER A 241 -3.35 33.69 38.35
N ARG A 242 -2.50 33.77 37.31
CA ARG A 242 -1.04 34.01 37.46
C ARG A 242 -0.64 35.48 37.23
N ALA A 243 -1.59 36.32 36.82
CA ALA A 243 -1.38 37.74 36.53
C ALA A 243 -1.98 38.67 37.62
N SER A 244 -2.42 38.11 38.75
CA SER A 244 -2.87 38.85 39.94
C SER A 244 -1.88 38.72 41.09
#